data_AF-A0A975GU50-F1
#
_entry.id   AF-A0A975GU50-F1
#
_cell.length_a   1.000
_cell.length_b   1.000
_cell.length_c   1.000
_cell.angle_alpha   90.00
_cell.angle_beta   90.00
_cell.angle_gamma   90.00
#
_symmetry.space_group_name_H-M   'P 1'
#
loop_
_entity.id
_entity.type
_entity.pdbx_description
1 polymer ?
#
loop_
_entity_poly.entity_id
_entity_poly.type
_entity_poly.pdbx_seq_one_letter_code
_entity_poly.pdbx_strand_id
1 'polypeptide(L)' 'MEKGKVKELEARLREMFELNEQSRTKQDKRQAKPNANFVIRRRKGEQDKRIALTNCAS' A
#
# COMPACT_ATOMS: atom_id res chain seq x y z
N MET A 1 -8.48 -5.06 38.49
CA MET A 1 -7.60 -4.83 37.32
C MET A 1 -6.39 -4.04 37.78
N GLU A 2 -5.19 -4.57 37.62
CA GLU A 2 -3.95 -3.90 38.05
C GLU A 2 -3.71 -2.65 37.21
N LYS A 3 -3.68 -1.48 37.87
CA LYS A 3 -3.57 -0.16 37.22
C LYS A 3 -2.31 -0.01 36.34
N GLY A 4 -1.26 -0.79 36.58
CA GLY A 4 -0.04 -0.81 35.76
C GLY A 4 -0.25 -1.41 34.36
N LYS A 5 -1.03 -2.49 34.27
CA LYS A 5 -1.33 -3.18 33.00
C LYS A 5 -2.18 -2.32 32.07
N VAL A 6 -3.04 -1.47 32.63
CA VAL A 6 -3.88 -0.53 31.87
C VAL A 6 -3.02 0.54 31.20
N LYS A 7 -2.08 1.15 31.94
CA LYS A 7 -1.17 2.16 31.41
C LYS A 7 -0.26 1.62 30.30
N GLU A 8 0.23 0.39 30.46
CA GLU A 8 1.03 -0.28 29.43
C GLU A 8 0.20 -0.53 28.16
N LEU A 9 -1.05 -0.96 28.32
CA LEU A 9 -1.97 -1.17 27.20
C LEU A 9 -2.26 0.13 26.44
N GLU A 10 -2.50 1.22 27.18
CA GLU A 10 -2.73 2.56 26.62
C GLU A 10 -1.52 3.06 25.81
N ALA A 11 -0.30 2.85 26.32
CA ALA A 11 0.93 3.21 25.62
C ALA A 11 1.08 2.45 24.30
N ARG A 12 0.85 1.13 24.29
CA ARG A 12 0.93 0.30 23.09
C ARG A 12 -0.14 0.67 22.06
N LEU A 13 -1.36 0.96 22.50
CA LEU A 13 -2.43 1.41 21.60
C LEU A 13 -2.07 2.74 20.93
N ARG A 14 -1.51 3.68 21.70
CA ARG A 14 -1.08 4.99 21.17
C ARG A 14 0.00 4.85 20.10
N GLU A 15 1.02 4.03 20.37
CA GLU A 15 2.09 3.73 19.41
C GLU A 15 1.53 3.12 18.10
N MET A 16 0.60 2.18 18.21
CA MET A 16 -0.06 1.57 17.05
C MET A 16 -0.85 2.59 16.21
N PHE A 17 -1.53 3.54 16.86
CA PHE A 17 -2.25 4.61 16.15
C PHE A 17 -1.29 5.55 15.39
N GLU A 18 -0.20 5.96 16.04
CA GLU A 18 0.82 6.82 15.41
C GLU A 18 1.46 6.14 14.19
N LEU A 19 1.81 4.86 14.29
CA LEU A 19 2.34 4.08 13.17
C LEU A 19 1.34 3.95 12.01
N ASN A 20 0.05 3.76 12.32
CA ASN A 20 -1.00 3.69 11.31
C ASN A 20 -1.19 5.02 10.58
N GLU A 21 -1.15 6.15 11.28
CA GLU A 21 -1.26 7.48 10.68
C GLU A 21 -0.07 7.78 9.75
N GLN A 22 1.15 7.47 10.19
CA GLN A 22 2.35 7.59 9.36
C GLN A 22 2.34 6.66 8.14
N SER A 23 1.68 5.51 8.22
CA SER A 23 1.53 4.59 7.09
C SER A 23 0.52 5.11 6.06
N ARG A 24 -0.64 5.62 6.52
CA ARG A 24 -1.67 6.18 5.64
C ARG A 24 -1.16 7.39 4.84
N THR A 25 -0.43 8.30 5.48
CA THR A 25 0.20 9.44 4.80
C THR A 25 1.24 9.04 3.73
N LYS A 26 1.84 7.85 3.84
CA LYS A 26 2.74 7.28 2.82
C LYS A 26 1.99 6.56 1.70
N GLN A 27 0.80 6.00 1.96
CA GLN A 27 -0.01 5.29 0.96
C GLN A 27 -0.64 6.25 -0.05
N ASP A 28 -1.09 7.44 0.36
CA ASP A 28 -1.65 8.43 -0.57
C ASP A 28 -0.64 8.90 -1.62
N LYS A 29 0.65 8.94 -1.26
CA LYS A 29 1.74 9.27 -2.20
C LYS A 29 2.11 8.12 -3.15
N ARG A 30 1.62 6.90 -2.89
CA ARG A 30 1.87 5.68 -3.67
C ARG A 30 0.64 5.20 -4.44
N GLN A 31 -0.43 5.99 -4.49
CA GLN A 31 -1.55 5.65 -5.34
C GLN A 31 -1.05 5.52 -6.79
N ALA A 32 -1.15 4.31 -7.34
CA ALA A 32 -0.88 4.06 -8.74
C ALA A 32 -1.84 4.93 -9.55
N LYS A 33 -1.32 5.65 -10.57
CA LYS A 33 -2.16 6.47 -11.44
C LYS A 33 -3.33 5.61 -11.93
N PRO A 34 -4.59 5.99 -11.68
CA PRO A 34 -5.75 5.15 -11.97
C PRO A 34 -5.93 4.86 -13.47
N ASN A 35 -5.23 5.60 -14.34
CA ASN A 35 -5.31 5.50 -15.81
C ASN A 35 -4.02 4.97 -16.43
N ALA A 36 -3.44 3.91 -15.87
CA ALA A 36 -2.38 3.19 -16.57
C ALA A 36 -3.00 2.35 -17.70
N ASN A 37 -3.07 2.90 -18.91
CA ASN A 37 -3.57 2.21 -20.11
C ASN A 37 -2.64 1.09 -20.60
N PHE A 38 -1.70 0.63 -19.78
CA PHE A 38 -0.73 -0.39 -20.14
C PHE A 38 -0.28 -1.20 -18.93
N VAL A 39 0.06 -2.47 -19.17
CA VAL A 39 0.67 -3.39 -18.22
C VAL A 39 2.09 -3.74 -18.66
N ILE A 40 2.97 -4.03 -17.69
CA ILE A 40 4.35 -4.47 -17.96
C ILE A 40 4.40 -6.00 -17.81
N ARG A 41 4.72 -6.71 -18.91
CA ARG A 41 5.03 -8.15 -18.87
C ARG A 41 6.54 -8.35 -18.71
N ARG A 42 6.92 -9.09 -17.68
CA ARG A 42 8.32 -9.40 -17.33
C ARG A 42 8.56 -10.90 -17.47
N ARG A 43 9.67 -11.29 -18.12
CA ARG A 43 10.13 -12.68 -18.24
C ARG A 43 11.62 -12.74 -17.93
N LYS A 44 12.07 -13.82 -17.28
CA LYS A 44 13.47 -13.97 -16.88
C LYS A 44 14.36 -14.02 -18.14
N GLY A 45 15.33 -13.11 -18.21
CA GLY A 45 16.25 -13.03 -19.37
C GLY A 45 15.68 -12.31 -20.59
N GLU A 46 14.45 -11.78 -20.53
CA GLU A 46 13.89 -10.91 -21.57
C GLU A 46 13.73 -9.48 -21.04
N GLN A 47 13.77 -8.50 -21.95
CA GLN A 47 13.45 -7.12 -21.62
C GLN A 47 11.95 -6.96 -21.34
N ASP A 48 11.63 -6.10 -20.39
CA ASP A 48 10.27 -5.73 -20.02
C ASP A 48 9.48 -5.21 -21.22
N LYS A 49 8.28 -5.77 -21.45
CA LYS A 49 7.37 -5.37 -22.54
C LYS A 49 6.17 -4.61 -21.99
N ARG A 50 5.87 -3.43 -22.56
CA ARG A 50 4.65 -2.67 -22.28
C ARG A 50 3.53 -3.12 -23.22
N ILE A 51 2.37 -3.47 -22.67
CA ILE A 51 1.19 -3.87 -23.45
C ILE A 51 0.06 -2.93 -23.11
N ALA A 52 -0.47 -2.27 -24.13
CA ALA A 52 -1.64 -1.43 -23.99
C ALA A 52 -2.86 -2.28 -23.60
N LEU A 53 -3.62 -1.81 -22.62
CA LEU A 53 -4.94 -2.36 -22.30
C LEU A 53 -5.92 -1.79 -23.33
N THR A 54 -6.02 -2.43 -24.48
CA THR A 54 -7.13 -2.18 -25.41
C THR A 54 -8.34 -2.91 -24.86
N ASN A 55 -9.41 -2.18 -24.48
CA ASN A 55 -10.70 -2.79 -24.20
C ASN A 55 -11.04 -3.69 -25.39
N CYS A 56 -11.16 -5.00 -25.15
CA CYS A 56 -11.74 -5.90 -26.13
C CYS A 56 -13.22 -5.52 -26.23
N ALA A 57 -13.54 -4.58 -27.11
CA ALA A 57 -14.89 -4.35 -27.56
C ALA A 57 -15.23 -5.51 -28.51
N SER A 58 -15.92 -6.50 -27.96
CA SER A 58 -16.60 -7.58 -28.69
C SER A 58 -18.04 -7.61 -28.23
#